data_AF-A0A1V9Y9B0-F1
#
_entry.id   AF-A0A1V9Y9B0-F1
#
_cell.length_a   1.000
_cell.length_b   1.000
_cell.length_c   1.000
_cell.angle_alpha   90.00
_cell.angle_beta   90.00
_cell.angle_gamma   90.00
#
_symmetry.space_group_name_H-M   'P 1'
#
loop_
_entity.id
_entity.type
_entity.pdbx_description
1 polymer ?
#
loop_
_entity_poly.entity_id
_entity_poly.type
_entity_poly.pdbx_seq_one_letter_code
_entity_poly.pdbx_strand_id
1 'polypeptide(L)'
;MAGSRDAIRLYRAIFGAATLYPPLMAKKIRFNARELFRLRRHETDPTALARYLAQGHADVTLLRDIAHSSLLQAMDRKHKTN
;
A
#
# COMPACT_ATOMS: atom_id res chain seq x y z
N MET A 1 -12.57 -11.36 5.57
CA MET A 1 -11.50 -10.35 5.41
C MET A 1 -11.92 -8.91 5.72
N ALA A 2 -12.82 -8.33 4.92
CA ALA A 2 -13.18 -6.91 5.02
C ALA A 2 -14.02 -6.69 6.28
N GLY A 3 -13.44 -6.04 7.29
CA GLY A 3 -14.09 -5.75 8.57
C GLY A 3 -13.36 -6.29 9.80
N SER A 4 -12.35 -7.17 9.66
CA SER A 4 -11.50 -7.53 10.79
C SER A 4 -10.64 -6.34 11.21
N ARG A 5 -10.36 -6.22 12.51
CA ARG A 5 -9.57 -5.10 13.07
C ARG A 5 -8.19 -4.99 12.40
N ASP A 6 -7.58 -6.12 12.08
CA ASP A 6 -6.25 -6.17 11.44
C ASP A 6 -6.30 -5.79 9.97
N ALA A 7 -7.32 -6.21 9.23
CA ALA A 7 -7.52 -5.77 7.85
C ALA A 7 -7.70 -4.25 7.76
N ILE A 8 -8.45 -3.64 8.68
CA ILE A 8 -8.63 -2.18 8.76
C ILE A 8 -7.31 -1.49 9.12
N ARG A 9 -6.54 -2.04 10.06
CA ARG A 9 -5.21 -1.51 10.43
C ARG A 9 -4.26 -1.54 9.25
N LEU A 10 -4.19 -2.66 8.53
CA LEU A 10 -3.38 -2.80 7.33
C LEU A 10 -3.81 -1.80 6.25
N TYR A 11 -5.13 -1.67 5.99
CA TYR A 11 -5.65 -0.71 5.03
C TYR A 11 -5.22 0.74 5.35
N ARG A 12 -5.35 1.14 6.62
CA ARG A 12 -4.88 2.45 7.10
C ARG A 12 -3.37 2.62 6.95
N ALA A 13 -2.60 1.58 7.24
CA ALA A 13 -1.14 1.60 7.11
C ALA A 13 -0.71 1.82 5.65
N ILE A 14 -1.35 1.15 4.69
CA ILE A 14 -1.10 1.35 3.25
C ILE A 14 -1.45 2.79 2.83
N PHE A 15 -2.59 3.31 3.29
CA PHE A 15 -3.01 4.68 2.98
C PHE A 15 -2.05 5.73 3.57
N GLY A 16 -1.52 5.48 4.77
CA GLY A 16 -0.47 6.30 5.36
C GLY A 16 0.84 6.22 4.58
N ALA A 17 1.29 5.02 4.18
CA ALA A 17 2.49 4.89 3.35
C ALA A 17 2.34 5.61 1.99
N ALA A 18 1.14 5.56 1.40
CA ALA A 18 0.87 6.23 0.13
C ALA A 18 1.03 7.76 0.18
N THR A 19 0.98 8.41 1.35
CA THR A 19 1.20 9.87 1.44
C THR A 19 2.66 10.27 1.25
N LEU A 20 3.59 9.30 1.33
CA LEU A 20 5.01 9.54 1.10
C LEU A 20 5.34 9.60 -0.41
N TYR A 21 4.37 9.29 -1.26
CA TYR A 21 4.54 9.22 -2.71
C TYR A 21 3.93 10.42 -3.42
N PRO A 22 4.39 10.73 -4.64
CA PRO A 22 3.79 11.75 -5.49
C PRO A 22 2.30 11.48 -5.77
N PRO A 23 1.48 12.50 -6.06
CA PRO A 23 0.02 12.36 -6.12
C PRO A 23 -0.51 11.25 -7.04
N LEU A 24 0.08 11.09 -8.23
CA LEU A 24 -0.34 10.05 -9.18
C LEU A 24 0.03 8.63 -8.69
N MET A 25 1.21 8.47 -8.11
CA MET A 25 1.63 7.20 -7.50
C MET A 25 0.81 6.87 -6.26
N ALA A 26 0.61 7.85 -5.37
CA ALA A 26 -0.25 7.73 -4.20
C ALA A 26 -1.67 7.28 -4.58
N LYS A 27 -2.25 7.84 -5.65
CA LYS A 27 -3.55 7.44 -6.19
C LYS A 27 -3.54 5.97 -6.64
N LYS A 28 -2.49 5.53 -7.34
CA LYS A 28 -2.35 4.14 -7.82
C LYS A 28 -2.18 3.15 -6.66
N ILE A 29 -1.38 3.49 -5.64
CA ILE A 29 -1.20 2.68 -4.44
C ILE A 29 -2.55 2.50 -3.73
N ARG A 30 -3.29 3.59 -3.49
CA ARG A 30 -4.61 3.53 -2.84
C ARG A 30 -5.63 2.73 -3.65
N PHE A 31 -5.62 2.88 -4.98
CA PHE A 31 -6.49 2.10 -5.87
C PHE A 31 -6.17 0.61 -5.77
N ASN A 32 -4.91 0.22 -5.92
CA ASN A 32 -4.49 -1.18 -5.84
C ASN A 32 -4.78 -1.78 -4.46
N ALA A 33 -4.60 -1.02 -3.38
CA ALA A 33 -4.97 -1.44 -2.05
C ALA A 33 -6.47 -1.78 -1.98
N ARG A 34 -7.34 -0.86 -2.41
CA ARG A 34 -8.79 -1.11 -2.45
C ARG A 34 -9.14 -2.37 -3.23
N GLU A 35 -8.52 -2.57 -4.38
CA GLU A 35 -8.76 -3.76 -5.20
C GLU A 35 -8.29 -5.05 -4.52
N LEU A 36 -7.13 -5.05 -3.87
CA LEU A 36 -6.65 -6.21 -3.10
C LEU A 36 -7.63 -6.61 -2.00
N PHE A 37 -8.12 -5.66 -1.20
CA PHE A 37 -9.12 -5.94 -0.17
C PHE A 37 -10.46 -6.40 -0.77
N ARG A 38 -10.87 -5.82 -1.91
CA ARG A 38 -12.08 -6.24 -2.62
C ARG A 38 -11.98 -7.69 -3.11
N LEU A 39 -10.87 -8.06 -3.73
CA LEU A 39 -10.63 -9.42 -4.26
C LEU A 39 -10.61 -10.47 -3.15
N ARG A 40 -10.12 -10.11 -1.96
CA ARG A 40 -10.03 -11.04 -0.81
C ARG A 40 -11.23 -10.97 0.13
N ARG A 41 -12.26 -10.16 -0.15
CA ARG A 41 -13.37 -9.92 0.79
C ARG A 41 -14.13 -11.19 1.19
N HIS A 42 -14.20 -12.16 0.28
CA HIS A 42 -14.89 -13.45 0.43
C HIS A 42 -13.98 -14.58 0.94
N GLU A 43 -12.70 -14.30 1.23
CA GLU A 43 -11.79 -15.29 1.79
C GLU A 43 -12.26 -15.69 3.20
N THR A 44 -12.36 -17.00 3.42
CA THR A 44 -12.82 -17.64 4.66
C THR A 44 -11.78 -18.57 5.26
N ASP A 45 -10.75 -18.99 4.52
CA ASP A 45 -9.67 -19.82 5.05
C ASP A 45 -8.77 -18.98 6.00
N PRO A 46 -8.76 -19.27 7.31
CA PRO A 46 -7.97 -18.51 8.28
C PRO A 46 -6.47 -18.52 7.98
N THR A 47 -5.94 -19.58 7.37
CA THR A 47 -4.51 -19.68 7.02
C THR A 47 -4.18 -18.75 5.86
N ALA A 48 -4.99 -18.77 4.80
CA ALA A 48 -4.88 -17.81 3.71
C ALA A 48 -5.04 -16.37 4.22
N LEU A 49 -6.00 -16.12 5.12
CA LEU A 49 -6.21 -14.79 5.72
C LEU A 49 -4.93 -14.29 6.41
N ALA A 50 -4.36 -15.10 7.30
CA ALA A 50 -3.15 -14.74 8.04
C ALA A 50 -1.98 -14.44 7.10
N ARG A 51 -1.80 -15.26 6.05
CA ARG A 51 -0.76 -15.05 5.05
C ARG A 51 -0.94 -13.74 4.28
N TYR A 52 -2.15 -13.39 3.87
CA TYR A 52 -2.41 -12.13 3.17
C TYR A 52 -2.16 -10.91 4.06
N LEU A 53 -2.52 -10.99 5.34
CA LEU A 53 -2.23 -9.92 6.31
C LEU A 53 -0.71 -9.75 6.50
N ALA A 54 0.02 -10.86 6.71
CA ALA A 54 1.47 -10.83 6.86
C ALA A 54 2.16 -10.25 5.61
N GLN A 55 1.76 -10.69 4.42
CA GLN A 55 2.27 -10.16 3.17
C GLN A 55 1.98 -8.67 3.03
N GLY A 56 0.75 -8.23 3.30
CA GLY A 56 0.40 -6.82 3.21
C GLY A 56 1.20 -5.95 4.19
N HIS A 57 1.53 -6.44 5.37
CA HIS A 57 2.41 -5.73 6.30
C HIS A 57 3.84 -5.61 5.76
N ALA A 58 4.38 -6.67 5.15
CA ALA A 58 5.66 -6.61 4.46
C ALA A 58 5.64 -5.61 3.30
N ASP A 59 4.56 -5.59 2.51
CA ASP A 59 4.39 -4.64 1.40
C ASP A 59 4.36 -3.18 1.89
N VAL A 60 3.74 -2.92 3.05
CA VAL A 60 3.76 -1.58 3.67
C VAL A 60 5.18 -1.16 4.04
N THR A 61 5.98 -2.06 4.61
CA THR A 61 7.39 -1.78 4.93
C THR A 61 8.16 -1.45 3.66
N LEU A 62 8.00 -2.27 2.61
CA LEU A 62 8.64 -2.04 1.31
C LEU A 62 8.23 -0.69 0.70
N LEU A 63 6.95 -0.31 0.78
CA LEU A 63 6.49 1.00 0.32
C LEU A 63 7.16 2.16 1.09
N ARG A 64 7.38 2.00 2.40
CA ARG A 64 8.09 3.03 3.18
C ARG A 64 9.55 3.11 2.78
N ASP A 65 10.23 1.98 2.61
CA ASP A 65 11.63 1.94 2.22
C ASP A 65 11.85 2.56 0.83
N ILE A 66 11.00 2.22 -0.14
CA ILE A 66 11.05 2.77 -1.50
C ILE A 66 10.79 4.29 -1.50
N ALA A 67 9.88 4.78 -0.64
CA ALA A 67 9.58 6.21 -0.56
C ALA A 67 10.80 7.07 -0.22
N HIS A 68 11.79 6.50 0.47
CA HIS A 68 13.04 7.16 0.82
C HIS A 68 14.16 6.95 -0.22
N SER A 69 13.90 6.23 -1.31
CA SER A 69 14.91 5.99 -2.35
C SER A 69 15.20 7.26 -3.17
N SER A 70 16.48 7.51 -3.40
CA SER A 70 16.95 8.61 -4.25
C SER A 70 16.45 8.48 -5.70
N LEU A 71 16.28 7.25 -6.19
CA LEU A 71 15.73 6.97 -7.51
C LEU A 71 14.29 7.47 -7.64
N LEU A 72 13.43 7.16 -6.67
CA LEU A 72 12.05 7.64 -6.69
C LEU A 72 11.99 9.17 -6.63
N GLN A 73 12.84 9.78 -5.80
CA GLN A 73 12.94 11.23 -5.72
C GLN A 73 13.39 11.85 -7.06
N ALA A 74 14.31 11.20 -7.78
CA ALA A 74 14.74 11.64 -9.10
C ALA A 74 13.62 11.52 -10.15
N MET A 75 12.80 10.47 -10.09
CA MET A 75 11.64 10.29 -10.99
C MET A 75 10.54 11.33 -10.74
N ASP A 76 10.36 11.80 -9.51
CA ASP A 76 9.36 12.82 -9.17
C ASP A 76 9.83 14.26 -9.40
N ARG A 77 11.14 14.49 -9.49
CA ARG A 77 11.69 15.78 -9.95
C ARG A 77 11.34 16.00 -11.41
N LYS A 78 10.08 16.33 -11.69
CA LYS A 78 9.71 17.04 -12.91
C LYS A 78 10.62 18.26 -12.97
N HIS A 79 11.40 18.36 -14.04
CA HIS A 79 12.26 19.51 -14.36
C HIS A 79 11.51 20.81 -14.04
N LYS A 80 11.84 21.44 -12.91
CA LYS A 80 11.67 22.87 -12.72
C LYS A 80 12.81 23.54 -13.49
N THR A 81 12.81 23.43 -14.81
CA THR A 81 13.57 24.34 -15.65
C THR A 81 12.79 25.64 -15.65
N ASN A 82 13.39 26.64 -14.99
CA ASN A 82 13.06 28.06 -15.13
C ASN A 82 13.03 28.46 -16.61
#